data_AF-A0A832SHV2-F1
#
_entry.id   AF-A0A832SHV2-F1
#
_cell.length_a   1.000
_cell.length_b   1.000
_cell.length_c   1.000
_cell.angle_alpha   90.00
_cell.angle_beta   90.00
_cell.angle_gamma   90.00
#
_symmetry.space_group_name_H-M   'P 1'
#
loop_
_entity.id
_entity.type
_entity.pdbx_description
1 polymer ?
#
loop_
_entity_poly.entity_id
_entity_poly.type
_entity_poly.pdbx_seq_one_letter_code
_entity_poly.pdbx_strand_id
1 'polypeptide(L)'
;MRSGEIRREKDLLKDDSAWADFLISKGALILASVIFFAAFFQLIAGFKDLEAQEQLEFLARDFKVVVDEAGAESFEREASEEFSYRFDENEIFRASPFGKNIEVLVSGEYVHLKAKYDEKSFSAVRPFAFRVLPFNESVLRESLHTEFGAEGCEDSPLTAELQEIKAFLQVSGAREVVLNAGENVSIKKELIYLKDSEGVSAFGCVLVYQ
;
A
#
# COMPACT_ATOMS: atom_id res chain seq x y z
N MET A 1 61.55 -53.51 55.41
CA MET A 1 61.99 -52.10 55.26
C MET A 1 62.17 -51.78 53.77
N ARG A 2 62.02 -50.48 53.43
CA ARG A 2 61.75 -49.84 52.12
C ARG A 2 60.25 -49.82 51.80
N SER A 3 59.46 -48.79 52.14
CA SER A 3 59.63 -47.32 52.15
C SER A 3 59.87 -46.70 50.78
N GLY A 4 58.98 -45.76 50.44
CA GLY A 4 58.98 -44.91 49.25
C GLY A 4 57.99 -45.41 48.18
N GLU A 5 57.01 -44.64 47.70
CA GLU A 5 56.55 -43.30 48.02
C GLU A 5 55.20 -43.17 47.31
N ILE A 6 54.22 -42.59 48.00
CA ILE A 6 52.89 -42.30 47.46
C ILE A 6 53.06 -41.21 46.40
N ARG A 7 53.01 -41.59 45.13
CA ARG A 7 52.94 -40.65 44.00
C ARG A 7 51.60 -40.83 43.30
N ARG A 8 50.54 -40.32 43.93
CA ARG A 8 49.22 -40.26 43.27
C ARG A 8 48.32 -39.08 43.68
N GLU A 9 48.89 -37.99 44.18
CA GLU A 9 48.12 -36.78 44.55
C GLU A 9 48.36 -35.56 43.63
N LYS A 10 49.33 -35.59 42.71
CA LYS A 10 49.64 -34.43 41.86
C LYS A 10 48.94 -34.40 40.50
N ASP A 11 48.22 -35.46 40.12
CA ASP A 11 47.49 -35.52 38.85
C ASP A 11 46.00 -35.11 38.94
N LEU A 12 45.46 -34.89 40.15
CA LEU A 12 44.07 -34.47 40.32
C LEU A 12 43.88 -32.93 40.34
N LEU A 13 44.89 -32.18 40.78
CA LEU A 13 44.83 -30.70 40.80
C LEU A 13 45.09 -30.04 39.43
N LYS A 14 45.54 -30.82 38.44
CA LYS A 14 45.67 -30.38 37.04
C LYS A 14 44.36 -30.55 36.25
N ASP A 15 43.39 -31.24 36.85
CA ASP A 15 42.10 -31.57 36.24
C ASP A 15 41.10 -30.41 36.41
N ASP A 16 41.16 -29.66 37.52
CA ASP A 16 40.23 -28.56 37.82
C ASP A 16 40.24 -27.45 36.76
N SER A 17 41.40 -27.12 36.18
CA SER A 17 41.47 -26.14 35.08
C SER A 17 40.87 -26.69 33.78
N ALA A 18 41.05 -27.98 33.50
CA ALA A 18 40.47 -28.62 32.32
C ALA A 18 38.94 -28.75 32.44
N TRP A 19 38.45 -29.02 33.65
CA TRP A 19 37.02 -29.00 33.97
C TRP A 19 36.44 -27.59 33.87
N ALA A 20 37.14 -26.57 34.34
CA ALA A 20 36.73 -25.18 34.19
C ALA A 20 36.68 -24.76 32.71
N ASP A 21 37.70 -25.06 31.91
CA ASP A 21 37.74 -24.74 30.48
C ASP A 21 36.65 -25.49 29.70
N PHE A 22 36.35 -26.74 30.08
CA PHE A 22 35.26 -27.51 29.48
C PHE A 22 33.88 -26.93 29.83
N LEU A 23 33.66 -26.53 31.08
CA LEU A 23 32.42 -25.89 31.51
C LEU A 23 32.25 -24.51 30.87
N ILE A 24 33.32 -23.73 30.74
CA ILE A 24 33.32 -22.44 30.03
C ILE A 24 33.02 -22.65 28.55
N SER A 25 33.63 -23.65 27.90
CA SER A 25 33.39 -23.98 26.49
C SER A 25 31.94 -24.40 26.25
N LYS A 26 31.37 -25.26 27.11
CA LYS A 26 29.96 -25.64 27.04
C LYS A 26 29.01 -24.48 27.32
N GLY A 27 29.32 -23.65 28.30
CA GLY A 27 28.56 -22.44 28.60
C GLY A 27 28.58 -21.45 27.43
N ALA A 28 29.76 -21.24 26.83
CA ALA A 28 29.94 -20.41 25.65
C ALA A 28 29.19 -20.99 24.43
N LEU A 29 29.19 -22.31 24.25
CA LEU A 29 28.43 -22.99 23.20
C LEU A 29 26.92 -22.79 23.37
N ILE A 30 26.40 -22.96 24.59
CA ILE A 30 24.97 -22.74 24.89
C ILE A 30 24.60 -21.28 24.61
N LEU A 31 25.42 -20.33 25.08
CA LEU A 31 25.20 -18.91 24.83
C LEU A 31 25.22 -18.58 23.33
N ALA A 32 26.23 -19.09 22.60
CA ALA A 32 26.32 -18.92 21.15
C ALA A 32 25.11 -19.51 20.42
N SER A 33 24.60 -20.67 20.88
CA SER A 33 23.40 -21.29 20.34
C SER A 33 22.17 -20.41 20.57
N VAL A 34 21.98 -19.87 21.77
CA VAL A 34 20.86 -18.96 22.07
C VAL A 34 20.91 -17.71 21.20
N ILE A 35 22.09 -17.10 21.04
CA ILE A 35 22.29 -15.92 20.18
C ILE A 35 21.99 -16.28 18.72
N PHE A 36 22.48 -17.42 18.24
CA PHE A 36 22.22 -17.88 16.88
C PHE A 36 20.71 -18.10 16.63
N PHE A 37 20.01 -18.76 17.54
CA PHE A 37 18.56 -18.95 17.42
C PHE A 37 17.81 -17.62 17.45
N ALA A 38 18.17 -16.70 18.35
CA ALA A 38 17.55 -15.37 18.40
C ALA A 38 17.74 -14.62 17.08
N ALA A 39 18.95 -14.60 16.53
CA ALA A 39 19.25 -13.97 15.24
C ALA A 39 18.49 -14.65 14.09
N PHE A 40 18.37 -15.98 14.11
CA PHE A 40 17.63 -16.73 13.10
C PHE A 40 16.12 -16.43 13.15
N PHE A 41 15.53 -16.35 14.35
CA PHE A 41 14.12 -15.94 14.50
C PHE A 41 13.89 -14.51 14.02
N GLN A 42 14.81 -13.58 14.32
CA GLN A 42 14.74 -12.21 13.82
C GLN A 42 14.82 -12.16 12.29
N LEU A 43 15.65 -12.99 11.68
CA LEU A 43 15.75 -13.10 10.22
C LEU A 43 14.43 -13.61 9.61
N ILE A 44 13.83 -14.67 10.17
CA ILE A 44 12.54 -15.19 9.71
C ILE A 44 11.43 -14.15 9.86
N ALA A 45 11.39 -13.44 10.99
CA ALA A 45 10.44 -12.35 11.19
C ALA A 45 10.60 -11.25 10.13
N GLY A 46 11.85 -10.88 9.80
CA GLY A 46 12.14 -9.92 8.74
C GLY A 46 11.64 -10.36 7.36
N PHE A 47 11.74 -11.65 7.03
CA PHE A 47 11.18 -12.18 5.77
C PHE A 47 9.65 -12.08 5.72
N LYS A 48 8.95 -12.35 6.83
CA LYS A 48 7.49 -12.21 6.90
C LYS A 48 7.04 -10.77 6.74
N ASP A 49 7.74 -9.83 7.36
CA ASP A 49 7.46 -8.40 7.19
C ASP A 49 7.65 -7.97 5.74
N LEU A 50 8.72 -8.45 5.09
CA LEU A 50 9.01 -8.15 3.70
C LEU A 50 7.91 -8.69 2.77
N GLU A 51 7.50 -9.94 2.97
CA GLU A 51 6.40 -10.54 2.21
C GLU A 51 5.09 -9.76 2.40
N ALA A 52 4.76 -9.38 3.64
CA ALA A 52 3.58 -8.58 3.93
C ALA A 52 3.62 -7.22 3.23
N GLN A 53 4.78 -6.55 3.22
CA GLN A 53 4.97 -5.29 2.49
C GLN A 53 4.82 -5.49 0.97
N GLU A 54 5.42 -6.53 0.39
CA GLU A 54 5.30 -6.82 -1.05
C GLU A 54 3.85 -7.07 -1.48
N GLN A 55 3.07 -7.79 -0.67
CA GLN A 55 1.65 -8.03 -0.94
C GLN A 55 0.84 -6.72 -0.92
N LEU A 56 1.09 -5.83 0.05
CA LEU A 56 0.42 -4.52 0.10
C LEU A 56 0.80 -3.65 -1.11
N GLU A 57 2.08 -3.69 -1.50
CA GLU A 57 2.60 -2.98 -2.65
C GLU A 57 2.05 -3.48 -3.98
N PHE A 58 1.80 -4.80 -4.07
CA PHE A 58 1.14 -5.41 -5.20
C PHE A 58 -0.30 -4.93 -5.29
N LEU A 59 -1.08 -4.97 -4.20
CA LEU A 59 -2.48 -4.53 -4.19
C LEU A 59 -2.62 -3.04 -4.55
N ALA A 60 -1.73 -2.18 -4.03
CA ALA A 60 -1.73 -0.77 -4.39
C ALA A 60 -1.39 -0.55 -5.87
N ARG A 61 -0.49 -1.38 -6.43
CA ARG A 61 -0.16 -1.33 -7.86
C ARG A 61 -1.32 -1.83 -8.72
N ASP A 62 -1.93 -2.94 -8.34
CA ASP A 62 -3.07 -3.56 -9.03
C ASP A 62 -4.23 -2.57 -9.16
N PHE A 63 -4.64 -1.97 -8.04
CA PHE A 63 -5.67 -0.94 -8.03
C PHE A 63 -5.29 0.28 -8.89
N LYS A 64 -4.04 0.76 -8.77
CA LYS A 64 -3.54 1.87 -9.62
C LYS A 64 -3.65 1.53 -11.10
N VAL A 65 -3.27 0.32 -11.51
CA VAL A 65 -3.30 -0.10 -12.92
C VAL A 65 -4.73 -0.01 -13.46
N VAL A 66 -5.71 -0.53 -12.72
CA VAL A 66 -7.12 -0.47 -13.13
C VAL A 66 -7.61 0.98 -13.26
N VAL A 67 -7.28 1.85 -12.30
CA VAL A 67 -7.65 3.27 -12.36
C VAL A 67 -6.98 3.99 -13.54
N ASP A 68 -5.71 3.71 -13.79
CA ASP A 68 -4.98 4.32 -14.91
C ASP A 68 -5.47 3.79 -16.27
N GLU A 69 -5.83 2.51 -16.36
CA GLU A 69 -6.41 1.90 -17.56
C GLU A 69 -7.75 2.56 -17.91
N ALA A 70 -8.62 2.78 -16.92
CA ALA A 70 -9.84 3.56 -17.10
C ALA A 70 -9.55 4.99 -17.59
N GLY A 71 -8.47 5.61 -17.12
CA GLY A 71 -8.02 6.91 -17.62
C GLY A 71 -7.54 6.88 -19.08
N ALA A 72 -6.85 5.81 -19.48
CA ALA A 72 -6.26 5.64 -20.80
C ALA A 72 -7.27 5.23 -21.89
N GLU A 73 -8.42 4.66 -21.53
CA GLU A 73 -9.38 4.11 -22.48
C GLU A 73 -9.87 5.14 -23.51
N SER A 74 -10.00 4.75 -24.78
CA SER A 74 -10.42 5.67 -25.84
C SER A 74 -11.91 5.99 -25.75
N PHE A 75 -12.27 7.23 -26.07
CA PHE A 75 -13.65 7.74 -26.01
C PHE A 75 -14.56 7.20 -27.12
N GLU A 76 -14.11 6.24 -27.92
CA GLU A 76 -14.88 5.67 -29.05
C GLU A 76 -15.91 4.62 -28.60
N ARG A 77 -15.85 4.17 -27.34
CA ARG A 77 -16.85 3.25 -26.78
C ARG A 77 -18.00 4.08 -26.21
N GLU A 78 -19.17 3.99 -26.85
CA GLU A 78 -20.41 4.69 -26.47
C GLU A 78 -20.76 4.37 -25.00
N ALA A 79 -20.95 5.43 -24.21
CA ALA A 79 -21.05 5.44 -22.75
C ALA A 79 -19.74 5.12 -22.03
N SER A 80 -19.28 6.04 -21.18
CA SER A 80 -18.23 5.76 -20.22
C SER A 80 -18.67 4.63 -19.31
N GLU A 81 -18.20 3.42 -19.58
CA GLU A 81 -18.54 2.23 -18.80
C GLU A 81 -17.98 2.43 -17.39
N GLU A 82 -18.88 2.33 -16.40
CA GLU A 82 -18.47 2.31 -15.00
C GLU A 82 -17.89 0.93 -14.70
N PHE A 83 -16.62 0.91 -14.28
CA PHE A 83 -15.92 -0.29 -13.87
C PHE A 83 -16.09 -0.50 -12.37
N SER A 84 -16.36 -1.73 -11.97
CA SER A 84 -16.37 -2.12 -10.56
C SER A 84 -15.08 -2.89 -10.26
N TYR A 85 -14.29 -2.39 -9.32
CA TYR A 85 -13.11 -3.07 -8.79
C TYR A 85 -13.39 -3.67 -7.41
N ARG A 86 -12.84 -4.85 -7.16
CA ARG A 86 -12.95 -5.54 -5.87
C ARG A 86 -11.61 -6.09 -5.43
N PHE A 87 -11.12 -5.64 -4.29
CA PHE A 87 -9.89 -6.17 -3.71
C PHE A 87 -10.03 -7.64 -3.34
N ASP A 88 -11.21 -8.06 -2.88
CA ASP A 88 -11.47 -9.42 -2.44
C ASP A 88 -11.58 -10.45 -3.57
N GLU A 89 -11.51 -10.04 -4.84
CA GLU A 89 -11.35 -10.97 -5.97
C GLU A 89 -9.88 -11.35 -6.18
N ASN A 90 -8.95 -10.57 -5.65
CA ASN A 90 -7.53 -10.80 -5.77
C ASN A 90 -7.06 -11.92 -4.80
N GLU A 91 -6.39 -12.95 -5.31
CA GLU A 91 -5.89 -14.06 -4.47
C GLU A 91 -4.89 -13.58 -3.42
N ILE A 92 -4.07 -12.57 -3.74
CA ILE A 92 -3.10 -11.99 -2.80
C ILE A 92 -3.82 -11.27 -1.67
N PHE A 93 -4.94 -10.59 -1.93
CA PHE A 93 -5.76 -9.98 -0.88
C PHE A 93 -6.36 -11.05 0.04
N ARG A 94 -6.89 -12.15 -0.53
CA ARG A 94 -7.48 -13.24 0.26
C ARG A 94 -6.46 -13.98 1.12
N ALA A 95 -5.26 -14.18 0.58
CA ALA A 95 -4.15 -14.83 1.28
C ALA A 95 -3.39 -13.87 2.21
N SER A 96 -3.68 -12.56 2.13
CA SER A 96 -2.95 -11.53 2.85
C SER A 96 -3.07 -11.71 4.37
N PRO A 97 -1.97 -11.50 5.13
CA PRO A 97 -2.01 -11.50 6.58
C PRO A 97 -2.86 -10.36 7.16
N PHE A 98 -3.19 -9.34 6.35
CA PHE A 98 -3.99 -8.19 6.76
C PHE A 98 -5.51 -8.47 6.75
N GLY A 99 -5.98 -9.40 5.92
CA GLY A 99 -7.41 -9.66 5.71
C GLY A 99 -8.19 -8.39 5.39
N LYS A 100 -9.32 -8.17 6.09
CA LYS A 100 -10.17 -6.98 5.92
C LYS A 100 -9.64 -5.71 6.60
N ASN A 101 -8.46 -5.75 7.22
CA ASN A 101 -7.89 -4.61 7.96
C ASN A 101 -7.02 -3.70 7.07
N ILE A 102 -7.24 -3.73 5.75
CA ILE A 102 -6.59 -2.83 4.81
C ILE A 102 -7.49 -1.60 4.67
N GLU A 103 -6.97 -0.44 5.07
CA GLU A 103 -7.56 0.86 4.79
C GLU A 103 -7.05 1.34 3.43
N VAL A 104 -7.96 1.58 2.49
CA VAL A 104 -7.65 2.11 1.16
C VAL A 104 -7.97 3.60 1.17
N LEU A 105 -6.96 4.45 1.06
CA LEU A 105 -7.14 5.90 0.95
C LEU A 105 -6.90 6.32 -0.49
N VAL A 106 -7.86 7.05 -1.07
CA VAL A 106 -7.75 7.58 -2.43
C VAL A 106 -7.80 9.09 -2.38
N SER A 107 -6.81 9.72 -3.01
CA SER A 107 -6.81 11.15 -3.33
C SER A 107 -6.80 11.32 -4.86
N GLY A 108 -6.89 12.55 -5.33
CA GLY A 108 -6.76 12.84 -6.76
C GLY A 108 -5.36 12.65 -7.33
N GLU A 109 -4.35 12.46 -6.48
CA GLU A 109 -2.94 12.34 -6.88
C GLU A 109 -2.38 10.93 -6.67
N TYR A 110 -2.89 10.18 -5.69
CA TYR A 110 -2.38 8.85 -5.33
C TYR A 110 -3.41 7.97 -4.62
N VAL A 111 -3.16 6.67 -4.65
CA VAL A 111 -3.73 5.70 -3.72
C VAL A 111 -2.72 5.36 -2.62
N HIS A 112 -3.20 5.21 -1.39
CA HIS A 112 -2.45 4.82 -0.22
C HIS A 112 -3.17 3.69 0.51
N LEU A 113 -2.58 2.50 0.51
CA LEU A 113 -3.04 1.37 1.30
C LEU A 113 -2.30 1.37 2.63
N LYS A 114 -3.04 1.28 3.75
CA LYS A 114 -2.50 1.10 5.09
C LYS A 114 -3.00 -0.21 5.66
N ALA A 115 -2.13 -0.93 6.34
CA ALA A 115 -2.51 -2.15 7.04
C ALA A 115 -1.72 -2.29 8.34
N LYS A 116 -2.30 -3.02 9.30
CA LYS A 116 -1.61 -3.39 10.54
C LYS A 116 -1.59 -4.90 10.71
N TYR A 117 -0.43 -5.43 11.04
CA TYR A 117 -0.22 -6.85 11.32
C TYR A 117 0.91 -7.01 12.33
N ASP A 118 0.69 -7.86 13.35
CA ASP A 118 1.67 -8.16 14.41
C ASP A 118 2.28 -6.89 15.05
N GLU A 119 1.40 -5.95 15.44
CA GLU A 119 1.73 -4.62 16.01
C GLU A 119 2.53 -3.68 15.08
N LYS A 120 2.89 -4.13 13.87
CA LYS A 120 3.56 -3.34 12.86
C LYS A 120 2.56 -2.72 11.90
N SER A 121 2.92 -1.54 11.39
CA SER A 121 2.15 -0.82 10.39
C SER A 121 2.87 -0.90 9.06
N PHE A 122 2.11 -1.21 8.01
CA PHE A 122 2.56 -1.31 6.63
C PHE A 122 1.83 -0.26 5.80
N SER A 123 2.52 0.26 4.79
CA SER A 123 1.96 1.27 3.90
C SER A 123 2.50 1.11 2.49
N ALA A 124 1.61 1.25 1.51
CA ALA A 124 1.97 1.28 0.10
C ALA A 124 1.30 2.49 -0.56
N VAL A 125 2.10 3.35 -1.19
CA VAL A 125 1.62 4.55 -1.89
C VAL A 125 1.97 4.44 -3.36
N ARG A 126 1.00 4.79 -4.23
CA ARG A 126 1.17 4.79 -5.69
C ARG A 126 0.50 6.03 -6.30
N PRO A 127 1.25 6.90 -7.00
CA PRO A 127 0.67 8.06 -7.66
C PRO A 127 -0.13 7.64 -8.89
N PHE A 128 -1.20 8.33 -9.24
CA PHE A 128 -1.97 8.08 -10.48
C PHE A 128 -1.30 8.71 -11.70
N ALA A 129 -1.50 8.12 -12.89
CA ALA A 129 -1.02 8.70 -14.15
C ALA A 129 -2.00 9.75 -14.70
N PHE A 130 -3.28 9.60 -14.37
CA PHE A 130 -4.36 10.50 -14.78
C PHE A 130 -4.93 11.24 -13.58
N ARG A 131 -5.70 12.31 -13.86
CA ARG A 131 -6.41 13.05 -12.83
C ARG A 131 -7.52 12.19 -12.25
N VAL A 132 -7.42 11.89 -10.96
CA VAL A 132 -8.45 11.16 -10.22
C VAL A 132 -9.25 12.14 -9.36
N LEU A 133 -10.53 11.84 -9.14
CA LEU A 133 -11.39 12.55 -8.20
C LEU A 133 -12.10 11.51 -7.32
N PRO A 134 -11.93 11.56 -5.98
CA PRO A 134 -12.44 10.54 -5.08
C PRO A 134 -13.94 10.78 -4.73
N PHE A 135 -14.78 11.02 -5.74
CA PHE A 135 -16.21 11.23 -5.60
C PHE A 135 -16.95 10.91 -6.91
N ASN A 136 -18.27 10.73 -6.80
CA ASN A 136 -19.12 10.37 -7.94
C ASN A 136 -19.44 11.56 -8.86
N GLU A 137 -20.09 11.25 -9.99
CA GLU A 137 -20.42 12.25 -11.00
C GLU A 137 -21.33 13.36 -10.45
N SER A 138 -22.34 13.02 -9.64
CA SER A 138 -23.27 14.02 -9.10
C SER A 138 -22.53 15.08 -8.27
N VAL A 139 -21.58 14.65 -7.43
CA VAL A 139 -20.75 15.56 -6.63
C VAL A 139 -19.86 16.42 -7.54
N LEU A 140 -19.29 15.86 -8.61
CA LEU A 140 -18.53 16.62 -9.59
C LEU A 140 -19.39 17.71 -10.24
N ARG A 141 -20.56 17.34 -10.78
CA ARG A 141 -21.46 18.27 -11.49
C ARG A 141 -21.94 19.39 -10.58
N GLU A 142 -22.35 19.06 -9.35
CA GLU A 142 -22.77 20.05 -8.35
C GLU A 142 -21.64 21.01 -7.98
N SER A 143 -20.42 20.49 -7.79
CA SER A 143 -19.24 21.30 -7.47
C SER A 143 -18.88 22.25 -8.62
N LEU A 144 -18.90 21.76 -9.86
CA LEU A 144 -18.67 22.58 -11.05
C LEU A 144 -19.76 23.64 -11.22
N HIS A 145 -21.03 23.28 -11.03
CA HIS A 145 -22.14 24.22 -11.12
C HIS A 145 -22.03 25.32 -10.06
N THR A 146 -21.65 24.97 -8.83
CA THR A 146 -21.48 25.92 -7.73
C THR A 146 -20.37 26.92 -8.01
N GLU A 147 -19.22 26.46 -8.52
CA GLU A 147 -18.05 27.31 -8.75
C GLU A 147 -18.15 28.11 -10.06
N PHE A 148 -18.63 27.48 -11.14
CA PHE A 148 -18.57 28.03 -12.50
C PHE A 148 -19.94 28.34 -13.13
N GLY A 149 -21.04 28.02 -12.44
CA GLY A 149 -22.40 28.23 -12.93
C GLY A 149 -22.88 27.23 -13.99
N ALA A 150 -22.08 26.21 -14.31
CA ALA A 150 -22.36 25.20 -15.32
C ALA A 150 -21.87 23.81 -14.89
N GLU A 151 -22.50 22.75 -15.38
CA GLU A 151 -22.25 21.37 -14.94
C GLU A 151 -21.03 20.72 -15.64
N GLY A 152 -20.52 21.34 -16.70
CA GLY A 152 -19.40 20.84 -17.50
C GLY A 152 -19.72 19.58 -18.30
N CYS A 153 -20.99 19.36 -18.64
CA CYS A 153 -21.43 18.35 -19.59
C CYS A 153 -21.55 18.93 -21.00
N GLU A 154 -21.79 18.10 -22.01
CA GLU A 154 -21.87 18.54 -23.41
C GLU A 154 -22.94 19.62 -23.63
N ASP A 155 -24.09 19.50 -22.96
CA ASP A 155 -25.19 20.46 -23.03
C ASP A 155 -24.98 21.73 -22.18
N SER A 156 -24.08 21.66 -21.18
CA SER A 156 -23.76 22.75 -20.25
C SER A 156 -22.24 22.88 -20.06
N PRO A 157 -21.48 23.27 -21.11
CA PRO A 157 -20.04 23.35 -21.04
C PRO A 157 -19.57 24.53 -20.18
N LEU A 158 -18.42 24.38 -19.54
CA LEU A 158 -17.80 25.43 -18.75
C LEU A 158 -17.22 26.53 -19.64
N THR A 159 -17.36 27.80 -19.25
CA THR A 159 -16.77 28.94 -19.99
C THR A 159 -15.51 29.51 -19.34
N ALA A 160 -15.10 28.95 -18.19
CA ALA A 160 -13.90 29.36 -17.46
C ALA A 160 -12.62 28.86 -18.14
N GLU A 161 -11.48 29.46 -17.81
CA GLU A 161 -10.19 29.04 -18.38
C GLU A 161 -9.80 27.63 -17.90
N LEU A 162 -9.19 26.84 -18.80
CA LEU A 162 -8.78 25.47 -18.50
C LEU A 162 -7.88 25.36 -17.27
N GLN A 163 -7.02 26.35 -17.01
CA GLN A 163 -6.12 26.34 -15.86
C GLN A 163 -6.86 26.58 -14.54
N GLU A 164 -7.87 27.44 -14.53
CA GLU A 164 -8.71 27.69 -13.35
C GLU A 164 -9.48 26.43 -12.97
N ILE A 165 -10.06 25.75 -13.98
CA ILE A 165 -10.78 24.49 -13.77
C ILE A 165 -9.82 23.41 -13.25
N LYS A 166 -8.62 23.28 -13.83
CA LYS A 166 -7.61 22.31 -13.35
C LYS A 166 -7.18 22.57 -11.91
N ALA A 167 -7.03 23.83 -11.51
CA ALA A 167 -6.68 24.22 -10.15
C ALA A 167 -7.82 23.89 -9.19
N PHE A 168 -9.07 24.23 -9.54
CA PHE A 168 -10.25 23.88 -8.75
C PHE A 168 -10.37 22.37 -8.53
N LEU A 169 -10.23 21.58 -9.59
CA LEU A 169 -10.31 20.12 -9.48
C LEU A 169 -9.16 19.52 -8.67
N GLN A 170 -7.98 20.15 -8.69
CA GLN A 170 -6.86 19.69 -7.85
C GLN A 170 -7.17 19.90 -6.38
N VAL A 171 -7.70 21.07 -6.00
CA VAL A 171 -8.11 21.35 -4.62
C VAL A 171 -9.25 20.41 -4.19
N SER A 172 -10.23 20.20 -5.08
CA SER A 172 -11.37 19.31 -4.81
C SER A 172 -10.95 17.85 -4.62
N GLY A 173 -9.96 17.39 -5.40
CA GLY A 173 -9.41 16.04 -5.31
C GLY A 173 -8.34 15.84 -4.23
N ALA A 174 -7.84 16.89 -3.57
CA ALA A 174 -6.73 16.78 -2.63
C ALA A 174 -7.08 16.01 -1.35
N ARG A 175 -8.36 15.94 -0.98
CA ARG A 175 -8.80 15.25 0.23
C ARG A 175 -8.76 13.73 0.03
N GLU A 176 -8.08 13.02 0.94
CA GLU A 176 -8.15 11.56 1.00
C GLU A 176 -9.56 11.10 1.42
N VAL A 177 -10.12 10.18 0.66
CA VAL A 177 -11.34 9.44 0.99
C VAL A 177 -10.95 8.01 1.34
N VAL A 178 -11.52 7.51 2.43
CA VAL A 178 -11.32 6.12 2.87
C VAL A 178 -12.35 5.24 2.16
N LEU A 179 -11.86 4.24 1.42
CA LEU A 179 -12.65 3.21 0.77
C LEU A 179 -12.55 1.90 1.57
N ASN A 180 -13.67 1.18 1.62
CA ASN A 180 -13.75 -0.15 2.20
C ASN A 180 -13.28 -1.19 1.18
N ALA A 181 -12.16 -1.85 1.44
CA ALA A 181 -11.60 -2.88 0.57
C ALA A 181 -12.50 -4.13 0.41
N GLY A 182 -13.45 -4.34 1.33
CA GLY A 182 -14.42 -5.44 1.25
C GLY A 182 -15.67 -5.13 0.40
N GLU A 183 -15.77 -3.92 -0.13
CA GLU A 183 -16.89 -3.47 -0.97
C GLU A 183 -16.41 -3.14 -2.38
N ASN A 184 -17.35 -3.06 -3.32
CA ASN A 184 -17.05 -2.68 -4.69
C ASN A 184 -16.59 -1.22 -4.72
N VAL A 185 -15.57 -0.93 -5.50
CA VAL A 185 -15.14 0.44 -5.82
C VAL A 185 -15.55 0.73 -7.26
N SER A 186 -16.36 1.76 -7.44
CA SER A 186 -16.73 2.27 -8.76
C SER A 186 -15.62 3.16 -9.31
N ILE A 187 -15.23 2.90 -10.55
CA ILE A 187 -14.22 3.63 -11.30
C ILE A 187 -14.86 4.02 -12.64
N LYS A 188 -14.99 5.33 -12.89
CA LYS A 188 -15.66 5.83 -14.09
C LYS A 188 -14.82 6.93 -14.72
N LYS A 189 -14.57 6.86 -16.03
CA LYS A 189 -13.99 7.98 -16.76
C LYS A 189 -15.05 9.06 -16.97
N GLU A 190 -14.74 10.32 -16.73
CA GLU A 190 -15.70 11.41 -16.92
C GLU A 190 -15.11 12.53 -17.75
N LEU A 191 -15.92 13.09 -18.65
CA LEU A 191 -15.54 14.19 -19.51
C LEU A 191 -16.09 15.50 -18.95
N ILE A 192 -15.20 16.49 -18.89
CA ILE A 192 -15.55 17.86 -18.56
C ILE A 192 -15.41 18.67 -19.84
N TYR A 193 -16.54 19.22 -20.29
CA TYR A 193 -16.63 20.01 -21.51
C TYR A 193 -16.43 21.49 -21.21
N LEU A 194 -15.70 22.15 -22.09
CA LEU A 194 -15.35 23.56 -22.02
C LEU A 194 -15.69 24.21 -23.34
N LYS A 195 -16.17 25.44 -23.28
CA LYS A 195 -16.47 26.26 -24.44
C LYS A 195 -15.62 27.51 -24.39
N ASP A 196 -14.75 27.65 -25.38
CA ASP A 196 -13.92 28.83 -25.60
C ASP A 196 -14.27 29.50 -26.94
N SER A 197 -13.41 30.43 -27.39
CA SER A 197 -13.58 31.12 -28.67
C SER A 197 -13.34 30.23 -29.89
N GLU A 198 -12.65 29.10 -29.73
CA GLU A 198 -12.28 28.17 -30.80
C GLU A 198 -13.31 27.04 -30.96
N GLY A 199 -14.06 26.73 -29.91
CA GLY A 199 -15.18 25.79 -29.96
C GLY A 199 -15.46 25.12 -28.62
N VAL A 200 -15.99 23.90 -28.69
CA VAL A 200 -16.17 23.05 -27.52
C VAL A 200 -15.05 22.02 -27.49
N SER A 201 -14.31 21.97 -26.39
CA SER A 201 -13.29 20.97 -26.10
C SER A 201 -13.68 20.18 -24.85
N ALA A 202 -13.02 19.04 -24.62
CA ALA A 202 -13.23 18.25 -23.42
C ALA A 202 -11.91 17.70 -22.89
N PHE A 203 -11.82 17.52 -21.57
CA PHE A 203 -10.75 16.73 -20.97
C PHE A 203 -11.32 15.68 -20.03
N GLY A 204 -10.61 14.56 -19.92
CA GLY A 204 -11.00 13.45 -19.07
C GLY A 204 -10.44 13.56 -17.65
N CYS A 205 -11.22 13.07 -16.70
CA CYS A 205 -10.78 12.68 -15.36
C CYS A 205 -11.33 11.30 -15.03
N VAL A 206 -10.82 10.67 -13.98
CA VAL A 206 -11.32 9.38 -13.48
C VAL A 206 -11.96 9.61 -12.13
N LEU A 207 -13.22 9.23 -12.00
CA LEU A 207 -13.98 9.25 -10.77
C LEU A 207 -13.77 7.91 -10.06
N VAL A 208 -13.47 7.96 -8.76
CA VAL A 208 -13.31 6.77 -7.92
C VAL A 208 -14.16 6.94 -6.67
N TYR A 209 -15.14 6.06 -6.46
CA TYR A 209 -16.10 6.21 -5.36
C TYR A 209 -16.69 4.87 -4.92
N GLN A 210 -17.44 4.93 -3.83
CA GLN A 210 -18.26 3.85 -3.28
C GLN A 210 -19.64 4.40 -2.91
#